data_AF-A0A9E4VU14-F1
#
_entry.id   AF-A0A9E4VU14-F1
#
_cell.length_a   1.000
_cell.length_b   1.000
_cell.length_c   1.000
_cell.angle_alpha   90.00
_cell.angle_beta   90.00
_cell.angle_gamma   90.00
#
_symmetry.space_group_name_H-M   'P 1'
#
loop_
_entity.id
_entity.type
_entity.pdbx_description
1 polymer ?
#
loop_
_entity_poly.entity_id
_entity_poly.type
_entity_poly.pdbx_seq_one_letter_code
_entity_poly.pdbx_strand_id
1 'polypeptide(L)'
;HGEPFAIFAAITETVLDPIFASYEASLDGLNSRLSVPGVLEMALTTIKNPVTGNPEEVRLVKPTGFTSKETDMGTSTVYRFTGGFQHDHSGKYAEFAPFDYSGP
;
A
#
# COMPACT_ATOMS: atom_id res chain seq x y z
N HIS A 1 21.82 -18.25 -9.08
CA HIS A 1 20.96 -17.99 -7.91
C HIS A 1 19.68 -17.38 -8.43
N GLY A 2 18.67 -18.23 -8.68
CA GLY A 2 17.34 -17.75 -9.07
C GLY A 2 16.65 -17.26 -7.81
N GLU A 3 16.95 -16.02 -7.43
CA GLU A 3 16.22 -15.27 -6.40
C GLU A 3 14.70 -15.35 -6.66
N PRO A 4 13.81 -15.16 -5.65
CA PRO A 4 12.37 -15.43 -5.73
C PRO A 4 11.67 -15.02 -7.04
N PHE A 5 12.13 -13.96 -7.68
CA PHE A 5 11.67 -13.47 -8.98
C PHE A 5 11.81 -14.47 -10.14
N ALA A 6 12.82 -15.33 -10.15
CA ALA A 6 12.98 -16.36 -11.18
C ALA A 6 11.87 -17.43 -11.10
N ILE A 7 11.44 -17.77 -9.89
CA ILE A 7 10.30 -18.69 -9.68
C ILE A 7 9.01 -17.99 -10.09
N PHE A 8 8.79 -16.75 -9.65
CA PHE A 8 7.60 -15.97 -10.06
C PHE A 8 7.50 -15.87 -11.59
N ALA A 9 8.59 -15.55 -12.28
CA ALA A 9 8.60 -15.48 -13.73
C ALA A 9 8.26 -16.83 -14.40
N ALA A 10 8.74 -17.95 -13.84
CA ALA A 10 8.47 -19.28 -14.39
C ALA A 10 7.01 -19.74 -14.22
N ILE A 11 6.29 -19.25 -13.21
CA ILE A 11 4.90 -19.64 -12.92
C ILE A 11 3.86 -18.59 -13.34
N THR A 12 4.28 -17.42 -13.80
CA THR A 12 3.36 -16.35 -14.20
C THR A 12 2.85 -16.62 -15.60
N GLU A 13 1.56 -16.95 -15.73
CA GLU A 13 0.92 -17.20 -17.02
C GLU A 13 0.66 -15.93 -17.83
N THR A 14 0.40 -14.81 -17.15
CA THR A 14 0.04 -13.54 -17.78
C THR A 14 0.86 -12.40 -17.17
N VAL A 15 1.54 -11.65 -18.03
CA VAL A 15 2.26 -10.41 -17.68
C VAL A 15 1.51 -9.25 -18.32
N LEU A 16 1.07 -8.30 -17.50
CA LEU A 16 0.38 -7.10 -17.97
C LEU A 16 1.38 -6.02 -18.37
N ASP A 17 1.04 -5.22 -19.37
CA ASP A 17 1.85 -4.09 -19.80
C ASP A 17 1.91 -3.00 -18.71
N PRO A 18 3.05 -2.31 -18.52
CA PRO A 18 3.16 -1.20 -17.59
C PRO A 18 2.22 -0.05 -17.95
N ILE A 19 1.63 0.58 -16.93
CA ILE A 19 0.81 1.77 -17.10
C ILE A 19 1.64 3.01 -16.76
N PHE A 20 1.88 3.85 -17.77
CA PHE A 20 2.51 5.16 -17.59
C PHE A 20 1.43 6.24 -17.52
N ALA A 21 1.21 6.82 -16.34
CA ALA A 21 0.17 7.81 -16.11
C ALA A 21 0.60 8.86 -15.08
N SER A 22 0.00 10.05 -15.15
CA SER A 22 0.11 11.07 -14.10
C SER A 22 -0.62 10.63 -12.85
N TYR A 23 -0.09 11.00 -11.69
CA TYR A 23 -0.70 10.71 -10.39
C TYR A 23 -0.68 11.94 -9.49
N GLU A 24 -1.61 11.95 -8.54
CA GLU A 24 -1.65 12.92 -7.44
C GLU A 24 -1.43 12.16 -6.13
N ALA A 25 -0.49 12.63 -5.31
CA ALA A 25 -0.17 12.02 -4.03
C ALA A 25 -0.07 13.08 -2.93
N SER A 26 -0.67 12.78 -1.78
CA SER A 26 -0.48 13.52 -0.53
C SER A 26 0.02 12.53 0.51
N LEU A 27 1.23 12.73 1.01
CA LEU A 27 1.86 11.86 2.00
C LEU A 27 1.79 12.54 3.37
N ASP A 28 0.90 12.03 4.22
CA ASP A 28 0.62 12.53 5.56
C ASP A 28 0.23 11.36 6.48
N GLY A 29 1.16 10.42 6.70
CA GLY A 29 0.94 9.27 7.55
C GLY A 29 -0.28 8.43 7.13
N LEU A 30 -1.12 8.07 8.11
CA LEU A 30 -2.40 7.38 7.86
C LEU A 30 -3.50 8.29 7.29
N ASN A 31 -3.25 9.57 7.01
CA ASN A 31 -4.14 10.44 6.23
C ASN A 31 -3.73 10.52 4.75
N SER A 32 -2.71 9.76 4.34
CA SER A 32 -2.18 9.79 2.98
C SER A 32 -3.21 9.39 1.93
N ARG A 33 -3.09 9.97 0.73
CA ARG A 33 -3.91 9.70 -0.45
C ARG A 33 -3.06 9.58 -1.70
N LEU A 34 -3.49 8.71 -2.62
CA LEU A 34 -2.90 8.52 -3.94
C LEU A 34 -4.02 8.31 -4.96
N SER A 35 -3.97 9.03 -6.07
CA SER A 35 -4.90 8.87 -7.18
C SER A 35 -4.16 8.82 -8.51
N VAL A 36 -4.54 7.86 -9.35
CA VAL A 36 -4.20 7.76 -10.75
C VAL A 36 -5.54 7.68 -11.51
N PRO A 37 -5.97 8.75 -12.21
CA PRO A 37 -7.29 8.78 -12.84
C PRO A 37 -7.57 7.55 -13.71
N GLY A 38 -8.66 6.84 -13.39
CA GLY A 38 -9.09 5.64 -14.12
C GLY A 38 -8.27 4.37 -13.85
N VAL A 39 -7.28 4.41 -12.96
CA VAL A 39 -6.38 3.27 -12.69
C VAL A 39 -6.34 2.90 -11.21
N LEU A 40 -6.14 3.88 -10.32
CA LEU A 40 -5.96 3.65 -8.88
C LEU A 40 -6.58 4.79 -8.06
N GLU A 41 -7.32 4.44 -7.02
CA GLU A 41 -7.72 5.35 -5.96
C GLU A 41 -7.39 4.70 -4.62
N MET A 42 -6.57 5.37 -3.81
CA MET A 42 -6.16 4.87 -2.50
C MET A 42 -6.16 6.00 -1.48
N ALA A 43 -6.72 5.74 -0.30
CA ALA A 43 -6.58 6.62 0.85
C ALA A 43 -6.58 5.81 2.15
N LEU A 44 -5.84 6.29 3.14
CA LEU A 44 -5.65 5.62 4.42
C LEU A 44 -6.52 6.25 5.52
N THR A 45 -6.64 5.54 6.64
CA THR A 45 -7.15 6.03 7.92
C THR A 45 -6.60 5.17 9.06
N THR A 46 -6.64 5.70 10.28
CA THR A 46 -6.39 4.95 11.51
C THR A 46 -7.36 3.78 11.68
N ILE A 47 -6.88 2.66 12.20
CA ILE A 47 -7.71 1.54 12.65
C ILE A 47 -8.69 2.05 13.71
N LYS A 48 -9.90 1.47 13.75
CA LYS A 48 -10.87 1.75 14.80
C LYS A 48 -10.92 0.61 15.79
N ASN A 49 -11.01 0.94 17.07
CA ASN A 49 -11.33 -0.02 18.10
C ASN A 49 -12.71 -0.64 17.79
N PRO A 50 -12.84 -1.99 17.72
CA PRO A 50 -14.07 -2.63 17.27
C PRO A 50 -15.22 -2.52 18.28
N VAL A 51 -14.92 -2.15 19.53
CA VAL A 51 -15.94 -2.00 20.59
C VAL A 51 -16.40 -0.54 20.68
N THR A 52 -15.47 0.42 20.71
CA THR A 52 -15.80 1.84 20.93
C THR A 52 -15.99 2.63 19.64
N GLY A 53 -15.44 2.15 18.52
CA GLY A 53 -15.42 2.87 17.24
C GLY A 53 -14.42 4.05 17.19
N ASN A 54 -13.71 4.32 18.28
CA ASN A 54 -12.70 5.38 18.34
C ASN A 54 -11.44 4.99 17.56
N PRO A 55 -10.66 5.97 17.07
CA PRO A 55 -9.34 5.71 16.50
C PRO A 55 -8.44 4.97 17.49
N GLU A 56 -7.74 3.96 17.01
CA GLU A 56 -6.78 3.14 17.75
C GLU A 56 -5.45 3.16 16.99
N GLU A 57 -4.43 3.76 17.59
CA GLU A 57 -3.10 3.79 17.01
C GLU A 57 -2.40 2.44 17.24
N VAL A 58 -1.97 1.81 16.15
CA VAL A 58 -1.25 0.54 16.19
C VAL A 58 0.06 0.71 15.43
N ARG A 59 1.16 0.29 16.05
CA ARG A 59 2.49 0.39 15.48
C ARG A 59 3.20 -0.95 15.50
N LEU A 60 3.84 -1.28 14.38
CA LEU A 60 4.60 -2.51 14.22
C LEU A 60 6.09 -2.19 14.07
N VAL A 61 6.87 -2.56 15.09
CA VAL A 61 8.34 -2.43 15.12
C VAL A 61 8.97 -3.75 14.63
N LYS A 62 9.77 -3.64 13.58
CA LYS A 62 10.45 -4.76 12.89
C LYS A 62 11.94 -4.45 12.80
N PRO A 63 12.75 -4.65 13.85
CA PRO A 63 14.15 -4.20 13.87
C PRO A 63 15.00 -4.71 12.70
N THR A 64 14.70 -5.91 12.21
CA THR A 64 15.34 -6.58 11.05
C THR A 64 14.45 -6.59 9.81
N GLY A 65 13.46 -5.69 9.73
CA GLY A 65 12.47 -5.64 8.66
C GLY A 65 13.08 -5.30 7.30
N PHE A 66 12.56 -5.93 6.25
CA PHE A 66 13.02 -5.73 4.88
C PHE A 66 12.38 -4.49 4.22
N THR A 67 11.06 -4.33 4.34
CA THR A 67 10.31 -3.19 3.74
C THR A 67 10.32 -1.94 4.62
N SER A 68 10.31 -2.11 5.94
CA SER A 68 10.40 -1.03 6.92
C SER A 68 10.87 -1.56 8.28
N LYS A 69 11.50 -0.69 9.08
CA LYS A 69 11.86 -1.01 10.48
C LYS A 69 10.77 -0.67 11.48
N GLU A 70 9.89 0.25 11.13
CA GLU A 70 8.75 0.70 11.91
C GLU A 70 7.65 1.12 10.95
N THR A 71 6.40 0.85 11.29
CA THR A 71 5.25 1.25 10.47
C THR A 71 4.05 1.53 11.37
N ASP A 72 3.28 2.55 11.02
CA ASP A 72 1.95 2.77 11.57
C ASP A 72 0.95 1.94 10.79
N MET A 73 0.16 1.13 11.50
CA MET A 73 -0.83 0.23 10.93
C MET A 73 -2.18 0.93 10.84
N GLY A 74 -2.81 0.82 9.68
CA GLY A 74 -4.03 1.54 9.33
C GLY A 74 -5.03 0.67 8.60
N THR A 75 -5.99 1.35 7.99
CA THR A 75 -7.03 0.77 7.14
C THR A 75 -7.16 1.65 5.90
N SER A 76 -7.46 1.06 4.76
CA SER A 76 -7.84 1.82 3.57
C SER A 76 -9.25 2.40 3.74
N THR A 77 -9.45 3.70 3.57
CA THR A 77 -10.79 4.25 3.35
C THR A 77 -11.28 3.93 1.94
N VAL A 78 -10.36 3.97 0.98
CA VAL A 78 -10.54 3.45 -0.37
C VAL A 78 -9.27 2.74 -0.83
N TYR A 79 -9.45 1.64 -1.53
CA TYR A 79 -8.42 1.04 -2.38
C TYR A 79 -9.12 0.41 -3.57
N ARG A 80 -9.05 1.04 -4.73
CA ARG A 80 -9.65 0.55 -5.98
C ARG A 80 -8.64 0.58 -7.09
N PHE A 81 -8.49 -0.54 -7.78
CA PHE A 81 -7.60 -0.66 -8.92
C PHE A 81 -8.36 -1.20 -10.13
N THR A 82 -8.08 -0.64 -11.31
CA THR A 82 -8.70 -1.00 -12.60
C THR A 82 -7.70 -1.09 -13.75
N GLY A 83 -6.39 -1.16 -13.46
CA GLY A 83 -5.30 -1.13 -14.44
C GLY A 83 -4.97 -2.49 -15.08
N GLY A 84 -5.95 -3.14 -15.72
CA GLY A 84 -5.79 -4.43 -16.43
C GLY A 84 -6.45 -5.61 -15.72
N PHE A 85 -6.69 -5.49 -14.41
CA PHE A 85 -7.63 -6.29 -13.64
C PHE A 85 -8.29 -5.40 -12.59
N GLN A 86 -9.40 -5.87 -12.03
CA GLN A 86 -10.18 -5.08 -11.08
C GLN A 86 -10.22 -5.72 -9.71
N HIS A 87 -9.95 -4.92 -8.67
CA HIS A 87 -10.23 -5.29 -7.29
C HIS A 87 -10.51 -4.06 -6.43
N ASP A 88 -11.27 -4.28 -5.36
CA ASP A 88 -11.56 -3.29 -4.32
C ASP A 88 -11.16 -3.88 -2.97
N HIS A 89 -10.25 -3.18 -2.27
CA HIS A 89 -9.77 -3.50 -0.94
C HIS A 89 -10.02 -2.35 0.03
N SER A 90 -11.11 -1.60 -0.15
CA SER A 90 -11.57 -0.60 0.80
C SER A 90 -11.96 -1.26 2.13
N GLY A 91 -11.63 -0.60 3.25
CA GLY A 91 -11.85 -1.12 4.59
C GLY A 91 -10.95 -2.31 4.95
N LYS A 92 -9.84 -2.51 4.23
CA LYS A 92 -8.87 -3.58 4.49
C LYS A 92 -7.59 -3.01 5.11
N TYR A 93 -6.72 -3.92 5.53
CA TYR A 93 -5.42 -3.58 6.08
C TYR A 93 -4.65 -2.62 5.16
N ALA A 94 -4.04 -1.61 5.78
CA ALA A 94 -3.04 -0.77 5.16
C ALA A 94 -1.97 -0.43 6.18
N GLU A 95 -0.82 0.07 5.74
CA GLU A 95 0.22 0.56 6.61
C GLU A 95 0.93 1.75 5.96
N PHE A 96 1.46 2.63 6.81
CA PHE A 96 2.34 3.70 6.38
C PHE A 96 3.67 3.58 7.12
N ALA A 97 4.76 3.65 6.37
CA ALA A 97 6.10 3.79 6.92
C ALA A 97 6.79 4.96 6.20
N PRO A 98 7.52 5.81 6.92
CA PRO A 98 8.40 6.78 6.29
C PRO A 98 9.45 6.03 5.47
N PHE A 99 9.70 6.50 4.25
CA PHE A 99 10.77 5.99 3.42
C PHE A 99 12.02 6.83 3.66
N ASP A 100 13.11 6.21 4.10
CA ASP A 100 14.45 6.81 4.06
C ASP A 100 15.10 6.45 2.74
N TYR A 101 14.73 7.16 1.68
CA TYR A 101 15.52 7.21 0.45
C TYR A 101 16.07 8.63 0.29
N SER A 102 17.32 8.84 0.69
CA SER A 102 18.16 9.88 0.13
C SER A 102 18.88 9.28 -1.08
N GLY A 103 18.38 9.58 -2.28
CA GLY A 103 19.20 9.49 -3.48
C GLY A 103 20.11 10.72 -3.57
N PRO A 104 21.22 10.67 -4.32
CA PRO A 104 22.02 11.87 -4.63
C PRO A 104 21.22 12.96 -5.33
#